data_AF-A0A2S9V6U5-F1
#
_entry.id   AF-A0A2S9V6U5-F1
#
_cell.length_a   1.000
_cell.length_b   1.000
_cell.length_c   1.000
_cell.angle_alpha   90.00
_cell.angle_beta   90.00
_cell.angle_gamma   90.00
#
_symmetry.space_group_name_H-M   'P 1'
#
loop_
_entity.id
_entity.type
_entity.pdbx_description
1 polymer ?
#
loop_
_entity_poly.entity_id
_entity_poly.type
_entity_poly.pdbx_seq_one_letter_code
_entity_poly.pdbx_strand_id
1 'polypeptide(L)' 'MPVKKWLRQYAVALPVLTGIFTLSQYIKGYTLKHSLSFALFWALISLGIFAATRAWNFHRNQYCALCNDLPEKNNDNQPR' A
#
# COMPACT_ATOMS: atom_id res chain seq x y z
N MET A 1 5.84 -17.59 -2.09
CA MET A 1 5.62 -16.14 -2.32
C MET A 1 5.31 -15.45 -0.99
N PRO A 2 5.81 -14.24 -0.71
CA PRO A 2 5.56 -13.50 0.54
C PRO A 2 4.11 -12.97 0.71
N VAL A 3 3.13 -13.62 0.08
CA VAL A 3 1.71 -13.20 0.01
C VAL A 3 1.07 -13.10 1.40
N LYS A 4 1.47 -13.96 2.34
CA LYS A 4 0.98 -13.90 3.74
C LYS A 4 1.44 -12.62 4.45
N LYS A 5 2.66 -12.13 4.17
CA LYS A 5 3.15 -10.85 4.70
C LYS A 5 2.41 -9.68 4.06
N TRP A 6 2.19 -9.76 2.74
CA TRP A 6 1.48 -8.73 1.97
C TRP A 6 0.04 -8.58 2.46
N LEU A 7 -0.67 -9.69 2.64
CA LEU A 7 -2.05 -9.68 3.14
C LEU A 7 -2.16 -9.03 4.51
N ARG A 8 -1.21 -9.32 5.43
CA ARG A 8 -1.19 -8.69 6.77
C ARG A 8 -0.97 -7.17 6.68
N GLN A 9 -0.08 -6.72 5.79
CA GLN A 9 0.15 -5.29 5.59
C GLN A 9 -1.09 -4.60 5.01
N TYR A 10 -1.74 -5.21 4.02
CA TYR A 10 -2.97 -4.65 3.44
C TYR A 10 -4.15 -4.67 4.40
N ALA A 11 -4.25 -5.68 5.26
CA ALA A 11 -5.26 -5.74 6.31
C ALA A 11 -5.14 -4.59 7.33
N VAL A 12 -3.91 -4.10 7.58
CA VAL A 12 -3.67 -2.94 8.45
C VAL A 12 -3.81 -1.62 7.66
N ALA A 13 -3.34 -1.57 6.41
CA ALA A 13 -3.38 -0.35 5.61
C ALA A 13 -4.82 0.07 5.23
N LEU A 14 -5.72 -0.90 5.00
CA LEU A 14 -7.11 -0.62 4.64
C LEU A 14 -7.86 0.20 5.69
N PRO A 15 -7.97 -0.21 6.98
CA PRO A 15 -8.66 0.59 7.98
C PRO A 15 -7.99 1.95 8.23
N VAL A 16 -6.65 2.04 8.12
CA VAL A 16 -5.92 3.31 8.25
C VAL A 16 -6.31 4.29 7.14
N LEU A 17 -6.27 3.84 5.87
CA LEU A 17 -6.64 4.67 4.73
C LEU A 17 -8.12 5.06 4.78
N THR A 18 -9.00 4.10 5.08
CA THR A 18 -10.43 4.38 5.22
C THR A 18 -10.68 5.39 6.35
N GLY A 19 -9.97 5.30 7.47
CA GLY A 19 -10.06 6.27 8.57
C GLY A 19 -9.65 7.67 8.14
N ILE A 20 -8.48 7.81 7.48
CA ILE A 20 -7.96 9.10 7.00
C ILE A 20 -8.93 9.74 6.00
N PHE A 21 -9.39 8.98 5.00
CA PHE A 21 -10.32 9.51 3.99
C PHE A 21 -11.68 9.84 4.59
N THR A 22 -12.21 9.02 5.49
CA THR A 22 -13.48 9.30 6.18
C THR A 22 -13.36 10.56 7.00
N LEU A 23 -12.27 10.73 7.76
CA LEU A 23 -12.02 11.93 8.57
C LEU A 23 -11.92 13.17 7.67
N SER A 24 -11.22 13.09 6.54
CA SER A 24 -11.09 14.21 5.61
C SER A 24 -12.44 14.67 5.03
N GLN A 25 -13.33 13.73 4.71
CA GLN A 25 -14.68 14.02 4.19
C GLN A 25 -15.60 14.52 5.30
N TYR A 26 -15.46 13.96 6.50
CA TYR A 26 -16.25 14.38 7.66
C TYR A 26 -15.94 15.82 8.07
N ILE A 27 -14.67 16.22 8.08
CA ILE A 27 -14.25 17.61 8.35
C ILE A 27 -14.83 18.59 7.33
N LYS A 28 -15.08 18.16 6.08
CA LYS A 28 -15.72 18.97 5.04
C LYS A 28 -17.24 19.10 5.21
N GLY A 29 -17.84 18.47 6.23
CA GLY A 29 -19.27 18.55 6.51
C GLY A 29 -20.12 17.51 5.76
N TYR A 30 -19.50 16.51 5.12
CA TYR A 30 -20.25 15.42 4.48
C TYR A 30 -20.81 14.44 5.52
N THR A 31 -21.93 13.80 5.18
CA THR A 31 -22.54 12.77 6.02
C THR A 31 -21.64 11.54 6.16
N LEU A 32 -21.67 10.88 7.31
CA LEU A 32 -20.84 9.69 7.59
C LEU A 32 -20.98 8.60 6.52
N LYS A 33 -22.21 8.34 6.03
CA LYS A 33 -22.45 7.35 4.97
C LYS A 33 -21.73 7.69 3.67
N HIS A 34 -21.76 8.97 3.28
CA HIS A 34 -21.10 9.42 2.06
C HIS A 34 -19.57 9.38 2.21
N SER A 35 -19.07 9.86 3.35
CA SER A 35 -17.65 9.83 3.71
C SER A 35 -17.09 8.42 3.69
N LEU A 36 -17.81 7.44 4.25
CA LEU A 36 -17.37 6.04 4.30
C LEU A 36 -17.34 5.40 2.90
N SER A 37 -18.36 5.65 2.07
CA SER A 37 -18.44 5.11 0.71
C SER A 37 -17.28 5.62 -0.16
N PHE A 38 -17.01 6.92 -0.07
CA PHE A 38 -15.85 7.54 -0.71
C PHE A 38 -14.53 6.96 -0.19
N ALA A 39 -14.40 6.85 1.14
CA ALA A 39 -13.18 6.36 1.77
C ALA A 39 -12.85 4.93 1.37
N LEU A 40 -13.87 4.05 1.32
CA LEU A 40 -13.70 2.66 0.88
C LEU A 40 -13.29 2.60 -0.60
N PHE A 41 -13.95 3.36 -1.47
CA PHE A 41 -13.64 3.40 -2.89
C PHE A 41 -12.19 3.82 -3.15
N TRP A 42 -11.76 4.94 -2.55
CA TRP A 42 -10.39 5.43 -2.73
C TRP A 42 -9.34 4.59 -2.00
N ALA A 43 -9.67 3.98 -0.86
CA ALA A 43 -8.78 3.05 -0.18
C ALA A 43 -8.51 1.81 -1.05
N LEU A 44 -9.55 1.22 -1.65
CA LEU A 44 -9.41 0.07 -2.54
C LEU A 44 -8.59 0.40 -3.80
N ILE A 45 -8.82 1.56 -4.42
CA ILE A 45 -8.03 2.01 -5.59
C ILE A 45 -6.56 2.18 -5.20
N SER A 46 -6.28 2.88 -4.10
CA SER A 46 -4.92 3.13 -3.64
C SER A 46 -4.18 1.84 -3.32
N LEU A 47 -4.85 0.91 -2.61
CA LEU A 47 -4.31 -0.41 -2.32
C LEU A 47 -4.08 -1.24 -3.58
N GLY A 48 -5.00 -1.17 -4.55
CA GLY A 48 -4.88 -1.86 -5.83
C GLY A 48 -3.67 -1.39 -6.63
N ILE A 49 -3.46 -0.08 -6.76
CA ILE A 49 -2.30 0.49 -7.46
C ILE A 49 -0.99 0.06 -6.77
N PHE A 50 -0.95 0.14 -5.44
CA PHE A 50 0.24 -0.26 -4.69
C PHE A 50 0.52 -1.76 -4.79
N ALA A 51 -0.52 -2.60 -4.71
CA ALA A 51 -0.40 -4.05 -4.87
C ALA A 51 0.06 -4.43 -6.29
N ALA A 52 -0.50 -3.81 -7.32
CA ALA A 52 -0.10 -4.04 -8.71
C ALA A 52 1.35 -3.63 -8.95
N THR A 53 1.75 -2.43 -8.51
CA THR A 53 3.14 -1.95 -8.63
C THR A 53 4.12 -2.86 -7.90
N ARG A 54 3.76 -3.28 -6.68
CA ARG A 54 4.58 -4.19 -5.87
C ARG A 54 4.72 -5.56 -6.52
N ALA A 55 3.63 -6.12 -7.06
CA ALA A 55 3.67 -7.39 -7.78
C ALA A 55 4.53 -7.30 -9.05
N TRP A 56 4.41 -6.21 -9.80
CA TRP A 56 5.22 -5.98 -11.01
C TRP A 56 6.71 -5.82 -10.69
N ASN A 57 7.06 -5.04 -9.67
CA ASN A 57 8.44 -4.88 -9.21
C ASN A 57 9.02 -6.19 -8.67
N PHE A 58 8.23 -6.96 -7.92
CA PHE A 58 8.62 -8.28 -7.43
C PHE A 58 8.91 -9.24 -8.59
N HIS A 59 8.07 -9.25 -9.62
CA HIS A 59 8.29 -10.07 -10.81
C HIS A 59 9.55 -9.66 -11.58
N ARG A 60 9.94 -8.38 -11.52
CA ARG A 60 11.17 -7.86 -12.16
C ARG A 60 12.40 -7.89 -11.25
N ASN A 61 12.32 -8.53 -10.07
CA ASN A 61 13.38 -8.54 -9.04
C ASN A 61 13.95 -7.15 -8.72
N GLN A 62 13.10 -6.12 -8.76
CA GLN A 62 13.48 -4.76 -8.37
C GLN A 62 13.44 -4.66 -6.85
N TYR A 63 14.56 -4.28 -6.24
CA TYR A 63 14.64 -4.09 -4.80
C TYR A 63 13.82 -2.87 -4.37
N CYS A 64 12.95 -3.06 -3.37
CA CYS A 64 12.18 -2.01 -2.74
C CYS A 64 12.49 -2.01 -1.24
N ALA A 65 13.25 -1.03 -0.76
CA ALA A 65 13.64 -0.91 0.65
C ALA A 65 12.42 -0.82 1.59
N LEU A 66 11.38 -0.10 1.17
CA LEU A 66 10.11 0.02 1.91
C LEU A 66 9.34 -1.31 2.00
N CYS A 67 9.43 -2.12 0.94
CA CYS A 67 8.70 -3.38 0.81
C CYS A 67 9.45 -4.54 1.48
N ASN A 68 10.79 -4.50 1.45
CA ASN A 68 11.72 -5.50 1.96
C ASN A 68 11.34 -6.94 1.55
N ASP A 69 10.96 -7.10 0.28
CA ASP A 69 10.51 -8.38 -0.29
C ASP A 69 11.65 -9.24 -0.86
N LEU A 70 12.74 -8.59 -1.25
CA LEU A 70 13.92 -9.18 -1.88
C LEU A 70 15.15 -8.75 -1.05
N PRO A 71 16.17 -9.61 -0.89
CA PRO A 71 17.42 -9.18 -0.29
C PRO A 71 18.04 -8.07 -1.15
N GLU A 72 18.64 -7.07 -0.48
CA GLU A 72 19.39 -6.02 -1.15
C GLU A 72 20.49 -6.69 -2.00
N LYS A 73 20.60 -6.32 -3.28
CA LYS A 73 21.74 -6.75 -4.08
C LYS A 73 22.97 -6.08 -3.48
N ASN A 74 23.74 -6.80 -2.66
CA ASN A 74 25.09 -6.40 -2.30
C ASN A 74 25.86 -6.22 -3.61
N ASN A 75 26.07 -4.97 -4.01
CA ASN A 75 27.04 -4.63 -5.04
C ASN A 75 28.43 -4.79 -4.41
N ASP A 76 28.85 -6.04 -4.19
CA ASP A 76 30.18 -6.41 -3.70
C ASP A 76 31.25 -6.26 -4.80
N ASN A 77 31.05 -5.32 -5.73
CA ASN A 77 31.92 -5.01 -6.86
C ASN A 77 31.80 -3.52 -7.24
N GLN A 78 32.04 -2.62 -6.29
CA GLN A 78 32.45 -1.27 -6.61
C GLN A 78 33.86 -1.06 -6.00
N PRO A 79 34.93 -1.02 -6.80
CA PRO A 79 36.27 -0.72 -6.28
C PRO A 79 36.26 0.70 -5.70
N ARG A 80 36.88 0.81 -4.52
CA ARG A 80 37.08 2.04 -3.76
C ARG A 80 37.78 3.12 -4.58
#